data_AF-A0A8J8KH51-F1
#
_entry.id   AF-A0A8J8KH51-F1
#
_cell.length_a   1.000
_cell.length_b   1.000
_cell.length_c   1.000
_cell.angle_alpha   90.00
_cell.angle_beta   90.00
_cell.angle_gamma   90.00
#
_symmetry.space_group_name_H-M   'P 1'
#
loop_
_entity.id
_entity.type
_entity.pdbx_description
1 polymer ?
#
loop_
_entity_poly.entity_id
_entity_poly.type
_entity_poly.pdbx_seq_one_letter_code
_entity_poly.pdbx_strand_id
1 'polypeptide(L)'
;MNVPGPARWWTPRPPGWLRTTVLAAIVGLAVGWGVLAVVAPLVPAHDAVAGGTPPASPAPAWSLSMPMLSTSPSASPLRTSLAGSPSAPASLAARYAVKDSWTGGYSAEIVLTATRATNGWTVVLTFPDGVTVSIAWEADYQQNGRTVTLTPKSWNRTLAAGTQIVAGLRVTGTGQPLTCAINGTPCA
;
A
#
# COMPACT_ATOMS: atom_id res chain seq x y z
N MET A 1 2.65 20.36 -80.25
CA MET A 1 3.44 19.91 -79.09
C MET A 1 3.91 21.19 -78.41
N ASN A 2 3.57 21.60 -77.19
CA ASN A 2 3.15 20.92 -75.97
C ASN A 2 2.47 22.00 -75.08
N VAL A 3 1.36 21.67 -74.42
CA VAL A 3 0.62 22.57 -73.52
C VAL A 3 0.91 22.13 -72.07
N PRO A 4 1.40 22.99 -71.16
CA PRO A 4 1.44 22.64 -69.74
C PRO A 4 0.05 22.86 -69.10
N GLY A 5 -0.45 21.81 -68.43
CA GLY A 5 -1.82 21.69 -67.90
C GLY A 5 -2.07 22.33 -66.52
N PRO A 6 -3.31 22.23 -66.00
CA PRO A 6 -3.72 22.93 -64.78
C PRO A 6 -3.53 22.13 -63.48
N ALA A 7 -3.35 22.92 -62.42
CA ALA A 7 -3.17 22.59 -61.01
C ALA A 7 -4.17 21.60 -60.42
N ARG A 8 -3.69 20.74 -59.50
CA ARG A 8 -4.53 19.84 -58.68
C ARG A 8 -4.04 19.81 -57.23
N TRP A 9 -4.73 20.61 -56.42
CA TRP A 9 -5.12 20.48 -55.00
C TRP A 9 -4.32 19.57 -54.06
N TRP A 10 -3.86 20.22 -52.99
CA TRP A 10 -3.41 19.67 -51.72
C TRP A 10 -4.40 18.67 -51.10
N THR A 11 -3.91 17.48 -50.74
CA THR A 11 -4.37 16.75 -49.54
C THR A 11 -3.19 16.01 -48.90
N PRO A 12 -2.69 16.43 -47.73
CA PRO A 12 -1.75 15.64 -46.95
C PRO A 12 -2.55 14.54 -46.22
N ARG A 13 -2.34 13.28 -46.63
CA ARG A 13 -2.76 12.12 -45.84
C ARG A 13 -1.70 11.89 -44.73
N PRO A 14 -2.08 11.77 -43.46
CA PRO A 14 -1.13 11.46 -42.39
C PRO A 14 -0.54 10.05 -42.55
N PRO A 15 0.69 9.82 -42.04
CA PRO A 15 1.41 8.56 -42.19
C PRO A 15 0.67 7.41 -41.48
N GLY A 16 0.43 6.35 -42.25
CA GLY A 16 -0.06 5.07 -41.74
C GLY A 16 0.94 4.48 -40.76
N TRP A 17 0.45 4.18 -39.57
CA TRP A 17 1.13 3.36 -38.59
C TRP A 17 1.42 2.00 -39.21
N LEU A 18 2.66 1.82 -39.68
CA LEU A 18 3.21 0.50 -39.95
C LEU A 18 3.31 -0.20 -38.60
N ARG A 19 2.35 -1.08 -38.37
CA ARG A 19 2.42 -2.16 -37.40
C ARG A 19 3.66 -2.98 -37.71
N THR A 20 4.72 -2.84 -36.92
CA THR A 20 5.82 -3.80 -36.90
C THR A 20 5.89 -4.44 -35.53
N THR A 21 5.50 -5.70 -35.55
CA THR A 21 5.58 -6.72 -34.49
C THR A 21 6.94 -6.73 -33.81
N VAL A 22 6.98 -6.57 -32.49
CA VAL A 22 8.08 -7.12 -31.69
C VAL A 22 7.53 -8.36 -30.99
N LEU A 23 7.87 -9.51 -31.57
CA LEU A 23 7.84 -10.80 -30.90
C LEU A 23 8.94 -10.78 -29.83
N ALA A 24 8.56 -10.91 -28.57
CA ALA A 24 9.45 -11.41 -27.53
C ALA A 24 8.67 -12.46 -26.74
N ALA A 25 8.78 -13.70 -27.20
CA ALA A 25 8.64 -14.85 -26.32
C ALA A 25 9.80 -14.83 -25.33
N ILE A 26 9.57 -15.29 -24.09
CA ILE A 26 10.36 -16.32 -23.40
C ILE A 26 10.01 -16.34 -21.89
N VAL A 27 9.66 -17.55 -21.45
CA VAL A 27 9.75 -18.11 -20.10
C VAL A 27 8.65 -17.71 -19.10
N GLY A 28 7.68 -18.62 -19.01
CA GLY A 28 6.96 -18.84 -17.77
C GLY A 28 7.92 -19.37 -16.71
N LEU A 29 7.91 -18.74 -15.54
CA LEU A 29 8.41 -19.33 -14.31
C LEU A 29 7.21 -19.58 -13.41
N ALA A 30 6.80 -20.85 -13.38
CA ALA A 30 6.02 -21.40 -12.30
C ALA A 30 6.85 -21.28 -11.01
N VAL A 31 6.54 -20.30 -10.16
CA VAL A 31 7.08 -20.28 -8.80
C VAL A 31 6.20 -21.22 -7.98
N GLY A 32 6.67 -22.46 -7.90
CA GLY A 32 6.11 -23.49 -7.04
C GLY A 32 6.06 -22.99 -5.59
N TRP A 33 4.89 -23.16 -4.97
CA TRP A 33 4.71 -23.01 -3.54
C TRP A 33 5.43 -24.16 -2.84
N GLY A 34 6.72 -23.96 -2.58
CA GLY A 34 7.53 -24.85 -1.76
C GLY A 34 7.25 -24.58 -0.28
N VAL A 35 6.38 -25.39 0.32
CA VAL A 35 6.42 -25.64 1.77
C VAL A 35 7.78 -26.24 2.10
N LEU A 36 8.65 -25.47 2.76
CA LEU A 36 9.86 -25.99 3.38
C LEU A 36 9.72 -25.91 4.90
N ALA A 37 9.81 -27.11 5.46
CA ALA A 37 9.71 -27.49 6.86
C ALA A 37 10.50 -26.60 7.81
N VAL A 38 9.90 -26.34 8.97
CA VAL A 38 10.62 -26.02 10.21
C VAL A 38 11.61 -27.14 10.49
N VAL A 39 12.90 -26.85 10.34
CA VAL A 39 13.99 -27.67 10.89
C VAL A 39 14.46 -27.03 12.18
N ALA A 40 14.00 -27.60 13.29
CA ALA A 40 14.59 -27.38 14.61
C ALA A 40 15.93 -28.14 14.69
N PRO A 41 17.01 -27.54 15.21
CA PRO A 41 18.16 -28.32 15.66
C PRO A 41 17.91 -28.86 17.07
N LEU A 42 17.85 -30.19 17.18
CA LEU A 42 18.11 -30.95 18.40
C LEU A 42 19.63 -31.24 18.51
N VAL A 43 20.06 -31.54 19.75
CA VAL A 43 21.28 -32.31 20.18
C VAL A 43 22.49 -31.44 20.63
N PRO A 44 23.30 -31.83 21.66
CA PRO A 44 23.01 -32.37 23.00
C PRO A 44 23.87 -31.73 24.13
N ALA A 45 23.59 -32.14 25.38
CA ALA A 45 24.31 -31.78 26.60
C ALA A 45 25.71 -32.41 26.74
N HIS A 46 26.59 -31.76 27.51
CA HIS A 46 27.66 -32.42 28.27
C HIS A 46 27.62 -31.96 29.74
N ASP A 47 27.73 -32.98 30.58
CA ASP A 47 27.44 -33.07 32.01
C ASP A 47 28.62 -32.60 32.88
N ALA A 48 28.33 -31.98 34.04
CA ALA A 48 29.10 -32.13 35.29
C ALA A 48 28.42 -31.41 36.48
N VAL A 49 27.57 -32.17 37.20
CA VAL A 49 27.52 -32.41 38.67
C VAL A 49 28.54 -31.62 39.54
N ALA A 50 28.28 -31.16 40.77
CA ALA A 50 27.13 -31.17 41.68
C ALA A 50 27.45 -30.28 42.92
N GLY A 51 26.41 -29.96 43.70
CA GLY A 51 26.55 -29.90 45.17
C GLY A 51 25.78 -28.78 45.87
N GLY A 52 24.66 -29.13 46.52
CA GLY A 52 24.17 -28.42 47.71
C GLY A 52 22.71 -27.96 47.67
N THR A 53 21.79 -28.79 48.18
CA THR A 53 20.46 -28.41 48.71
C THR A 53 20.53 -28.37 50.25
N PRO A 54 19.48 -27.93 50.99
CA PRO A 54 18.47 -26.87 50.84
C PRO A 54 18.45 -26.04 52.19
N PRO A 55 17.36 -25.49 52.78
CA PRO A 55 16.03 -25.08 52.30
C PRO A 55 15.58 -23.64 52.71
N ALA A 56 14.50 -23.20 52.05
CA ALA A 56 13.34 -22.42 52.51
C ALA A 56 13.46 -21.09 53.30
N SER A 57 12.59 -20.17 52.85
CA SER A 57 11.72 -19.29 53.66
C SER A 57 12.22 -17.87 53.95
N PRO A 58 11.33 -16.90 54.25
CA PRO A 58 10.18 -16.43 53.47
C PRO A 58 10.27 -14.91 53.18
N ALA A 59 9.61 -14.44 52.12
CA ALA A 59 9.23 -13.02 52.02
C ALA A 59 8.19 -12.73 53.11
N PRO A 60 8.20 -11.57 53.79
CA PRO A 60 7.39 -10.48 53.23
C PRO A 60 7.80 -9.04 53.63
N ALA A 61 7.07 -8.13 52.98
CA ALA A 61 6.57 -6.85 53.50
C ALA A 61 7.54 -5.66 53.57
N TRP A 62 7.33 -4.78 52.58
CA TRP A 62 7.10 -3.33 52.71
C TRP A 62 8.16 -2.55 53.51
N SER A 63 8.79 -1.52 52.97
CA SER A 63 8.08 -0.25 52.76
C SER A 63 9.02 0.76 52.13
N LEU A 64 8.44 1.58 51.25
CA LEU A 64 9.02 2.79 50.71
C LEU A 64 9.51 3.73 51.82
N SER A 65 10.71 4.29 51.65
CA SER A 65 11.12 5.51 52.35
C SER A 65 12.01 6.35 51.43
N MET A 66 11.36 7.20 50.64
CA MET A 66 11.98 8.37 50.02
C MET A 66 11.50 9.61 50.78
N PRO A 67 12.42 10.46 51.25
CA PRO A 67 12.12 11.87 51.42
C PRO A 67 13.00 12.73 50.51
N MET A 68 12.59 13.89 50.01
CA MET A 68 11.31 14.54 49.81
C MET A 68 11.66 15.89 49.17
N LEU A 69 10.90 16.31 48.14
CA LEU A 69 10.76 17.68 47.63
C LEU A 69 12.03 18.33 47.02
N SER A 70 11.97 19.14 45.97
CA SER A 70 10.97 20.16 45.68
C SER A 70 11.14 20.68 44.25
N THR A 71 10.07 20.78 43.47
CA THR A 71 9.91 21.94 42.58
C THR A 71 8.45 22.24 42.33
N SER A 72 8.15 23.53 42.48
CA SER A 72 6.85 24.18 42.64
C SER A 72 5.99 24.19 41.37
N PRO A 73 4.66 24.42 41.49
CA PRO A 73 3.67 24.28 40.43
C PRO A 73 3.54 25.55 39.59
N SER A 74 3.07 25.42 38.33
CA SER A 74 2.03 26.28 37.73
C SER A 74 2.05 26.19 36.20
N ALA A 75 0.98 25.63 35.63
CA ALA A 75 0.26 26.14 34.47
C ALA A 75 -0.66 25.04 33.94
N SER A 76 -1.91 25.01 34.40
CA SER A 76 -2.99 24.35 33.69
C SER A 76 -3.45 25.25 32.55
N PRO A 77 -3.46 24.74 31.31
CA PRO A 77 -4.64 24.89 30.47
C PRO A 77 -5.44 23.60 30.58
N LEU A 78 -6.74 23.74 30.86
CA LEU A 78 -7.73 22.70 30.58
C LEU A 78 -7.58 22.32 29.11
N ARG A 79 -6.86 21.23 28.82
CA ARG A 79 -7.07 20.51 27.58
C ARG A 79 -8.29 19.65 27.80
N THR A 80 -9.45 20.15 27.36
CA THR A 80 -10.55 19.32 26.91
C THR A 80 -9.98 18.38 25.85
N SER A 81 -9.44 17.25 26.31
CA SER A 81 -9.15 16.10 25.47
C SER A 81 -10.52 15.65 24.95
N LEU A 82 -10.86 16.11 23.75
CA LEU A 82 -11.92 15.54 22.95
C LEU A 82 -11.57 14.06 22.80
N ALA A 83 -12.16 13.23 23.66
CA ALA A 83 -12.05 11.79 23.60
C ALA A 83 -12.68 11.38 22.26
N GLY A 84 -11.87 11.34 21.21
CA GLY A 84 -12.22 10.61 20.00
C GLY A 84 -12.46 9.19 20.43
N SER A 85 -13.70 8.72 20.33
CA SER A 85 -14.05 7.32 20.54
C SER A 85 -13.02 6.45 19.82
N PRO A 86 -12.54 5.35 20.44
CA PRO A 86 -11.63 4.44 19.76
C PRO A 86 -12.32 3.94 18.50
N SER A 87 -11.93 4.46 17.34
CA SER A 87 -12.37 3.96 16.05
C SER A 87 -12.00 2.49 16.01
N ALA A 88 -12.97 1.63 15.69
CA ALA A 88 -12.69 0.21 15.49
C ALA A 88 -11.49 0.06 14.53
N PRO A 89 -10.58 -0.89 14.78
CA PRO A 89 -9.39 -1.05 13.95
C PRO A 89 -9.83 -1.35 12.51
N ALA A 90 -9.34 -0.55 11.56
CA ALA A 90 -9.66 -0.72 10.16
C ALA A 90 -9.26 -2.13 9.70
N SER A 91 -10.17 -2.81 8.98
CA SER A 91 -9.94 -4.15 8.45
C SER A 91 -9.00 -4.18 7.24
N LEU A 92 -8.74 -3.02 6.65
CA LEU A 92 -7.90 -2.80 5.48
C LEU A 92 -7.07 -1.53 5.67
N ALA A 93 -5.80 -1.63 5.33
CA ALA A 93 -4.90 -0.50 5.17
C ALA A 93 -4.49 -0.39 3.70
N ALA A 94 -4.30 0.82 3.21
CA ALA A 94 -3.79 1.08 1.87
C ALA A 94 -2.62 2.07 1.94
N ARG A 95 -1.62 1.87 1.09
CA ARG A 95 -0.48 2.79 0.93
C ARG A 95 -0.30 3.13 -0.54
N TYR A 96 -0.16 4.41 -0.85
CA TYR A 96 0.09 4.88 -2.21
C TYR A 96 1.57 5.19 -2.40
N ALA A 97 2.18 4.69 -3.48
CA ALA A 97 3.57 4.96 -3.79
C ALA A 97 3.77 5.16 -5.29
N VAL A 98 4.47 6.22 -5.68
CA VAL A 98 4.96 6.39 -7.06
C VAL A 98 6.14 5.44 -7.27
N LYS A 99 6.13 4.69 -8.37
CA LYS A 99 7.19 3.72 -8.70
C LYS A 99 8.17 4.26 -9.72
N ASP A 100 7.65 4.77 -10.83
CA ASP A 100 8.45 5.37 -11.88
C ASP A 100 7.76 6.64 -12.37
N SER A 101 8.54 7.61 -12.85
CA SER A 101 8.01 8.85 -13.39
C SER A 101 8.74 9.26 -14.67
N TRP A 102 8.03 9.97 -15.53
CA TRP A 102 8.54 10.53 -16.77
C TRP A 102 7.95 11.91 -17.00
N THR A 103 8.41 12.61 -18.04
CA THR A 103 7.86 13.92 -18.39
C THR A 103 6.37 13.79 -18.72
N GLY A 104 5.52 14.40 -17.89
CA GLY A 104 4.08 14.44 -18.08
C GLY A 104 3.30 13.23 -17.55
N GLY A 105 3.92 12.31 -16.81
CA GLY A 105 3.20 11.20 -16.19
C GLY A 105 4.04 10.32 -15.28
N TYR A 106 3.39 9.37 -14.61
CA TYR A 106 4.05 8.44 -13.71
C TYR A 106 3.25 7.14 -13.52
N SER A 107 3.91 6.09 -13.05
CA SER A 107 3.28 4.86 -12.55
C SER A 107 3.23 4.92 -11.02
N ALA A 108 2.11 4.47 -10.46
CA ALA A 108 1.95 4.35 -9.02
C ALA A 108 1.34 2.99 -8.66
N GLU A 109 1.63 2.56 -7.45
CA GLU A 109 1.06 1.38 -6.84
C GLU A 109 0.30 1.75 -5.57
N ILE A 110 -0.81 1.05 -5.36
CA ILE A 110 -1.53 1.02 -4.09
C ILE A 110 -1.35 -0.37 -3.51
N VAL A 111 -0.67 -0.43 -2.36
CA VAL A 111 -0.51 -1.66 -1.59
C VAL A 111 -1.64 -1.76 -0.59
N LEU A 112 -2.52 -2.75 -0.76
CA LEU A 112 -3.62 -3.03 0.16
C LEU A 112 -3.23 -4.18 1.08
N THR A 113 -3.37 -3.97 2.38
CA THR A 113 -3.10 -4.98 3.41
C THR A 113 -4.38 -5.23 4.21
N ALA A 114 -4.88 -6.46 4.16
CA ALA A 114 -6.05 -6.86 4.94
C ALA A 114 -5.60 -7.31 6.33
N THR A 115 -5.94 -6.55 7.37
CA THR A 115 -5.70 -6.94 8.78
C THR A 115 -6.77 -7.91 9.28
N ARG A 116 -7.94 -7.92 8.65
CA ARG A 116 -9.06 -8.84 8.88
C ARG A 116 -9.65 -9.27 7.55
N ALA A 117 -10.30 -10.43 7.54
CA ALA A 117 -11.01 -10.90 6.35
C ALA A 117 -12.05 -9.85 5.91
N THR A 118 -12.03 -9.49 4.63
CA THR A 118 -12.94 -8.50 4.06
C THR A 118 -13.47 -9.00 2.71
N ASN A 119 -14.74 -8.70 2.41
CA ASN A 119 -15.37 -8.93 1.12
C ASN A 119 -15.67 -7.59 0.44
N GLY A 120 -14.76 -7.17 -0.43
CA GLY A 120 -14.82 -5.91 -1.15
C GLY A 120 -13.90 -4.85 -0.56
N TRP A 121 -13.30 -4.06 -1.44
CA TRP A 121 -12.51 -2.91 -1.06
C TRP A 121 -12.78 -1.77 -2.03
N THR A 122 -12.60 -0.54 -1.59
CA THR A 122 -12.76 0.63 -2.44
C THR A 122 -11.73 1.65 -2.03
N VAL A 123 -10.83 1.97 -2.95
CA VAL A 123 -9.85 3.04 -2.76
C VAL A 123 -10.38 4.29 -3.44
N VAL A 124 -10.45 5.39 -2.72
CA VAL A 124 -10.81 6.71 -3.25
C VAL A 124 -9.59 7.60 -3.17
N LEU A 125 -9.15 8.10 -4.32
CA LEU A 125 -8.06 9.06 -4.45
C LEU A 125 -8.62 10.37 -4.98
N THR A 126 -8.22 11.49 -4.39
CA THR A 126 -8.53 12.81 -4.95
C THR A 126 -7.25 13.48 -5.40
N PHE A 127 -7.14 13.79 -6.69
CA PHE A 127 -6.00 14.46 -7.30
C PHE A 127 -6.22 15.98 -7.39
N PRO A 128 -5.16 16.78 -7.62
CA PRO A 128 -5.32 18.15 -8.11
C PRO A 128 -5.89 18.17 -9.55
N ASP A 129 -6.27 19.35 -10.04
CA ASP A 129 -6.68 19.50 -11.45
C ASP A 129 -5.56 19.13 -12.41
N GLY A 130 -5.94 18.72 -13.62
CA GLY A 130 -5.00 18.39 -14.69
C GLY A 130 -4.32 17.03 -14.55
N VAL A 131 -4.77 16.20 -13.61
CA VAL A 131 -4.31 14.82 -13.43
C VAL A 131 -5.37 13.83 -13.88
N THR A 132 -4.98 12.88 -14.71
CA THR A 132 -5.87 11.85 -15.26
C THR A 132 -5.24 10.47 -15.16
N VAL A 133 -5.99 9.49 -14.68
CA VAL A 133 -5.61 8.08 -14.73
C VAL A 133 -5.89 7.54 -16.13
N SER A 134 -4.88 6.97 -16.77
CA SER A 134 -4.99 6.42 -18.13
C SER A 134 -5.32 4.93 -18.13
N ILE A 135 -4.67 4.16 -17.25
CA ILE A 135 -4.92 2.73 -17.06
C ILE A 135 -4.75 2.35 -15.58
N ALA A 136 -5.42 1.26 -15.19
CA ALA A 136 -5.20 0.57 -13.93
C ALA A 136 -5.02 -0.93 -14.18
N TRP A 137 -4.26 -1.59 -13.32
CA TRP A 137 -4.11 -3.06 -13.30
C TRP A 137 -4.35 -3.60 -11.89
N GLU A 138 -4.80 -4.85 -11.81
CA GLU A 138 -5.29 -5.50 -10.58
C GLU A 138 -6.49 -4.79 -9.91
N ALA A 139 -7.05 -3.76 -10.54
CA ALA A 139 -8.22 -3.02 -10.12
C ALA A 139 -9.01 -2.55 -11.35
N ASP A 140 -10.30 -2.27 -11.15
CA ASP A 140 -11.06 -1.43 -12.07
C ASP A 140 -11.09 0.00 -11.50
N TYR A 141 -11.11 1.01 -12.38
CA TYR A 141 -11.10 2.41 -11.95
C TYR A 141 -12.20 3.21 -12.65
N GLN A 142 -12.71 4.21 -11.95
CA GLN A 142 -13.61 5.22 -12.49
C GLN A 142 -13.15 6.59 -11.99
N GLN A 143 -12.96 7.54 -12.91
CA GLN A 143 -12.57 8.91 -12.58
C GLN A 143 -13.73 9.87 -12.86
N ASN A 144 -14.09 10.68 -11.88
CA ASN A 144 -15.03 11.79 -12.00
C ASN A 144 -14.34 13.09 -11.56
N GLY A 145 -13.98 13.93 -12.54
CA GLY A 145 -13.17 15.12 -12.29
C GLY A 145 -11.85 14.75 -11.60
N ARG A 146 -11.67 15.25 -10.38
CA ARG A 146 -10.47 15.00 -9.55
C ARG A 146 -10.49 13.67 -8.79
N THR A 147 -11.65 13.04 -8.66
CA THR A 147 -11.83 11.87 -7.81
C THR A 147 -11.70 10.60 -8.64
N VAL A 148 -10.81 9.71 -8.22
CA VAL A 148 -10.61 8.38 -8.78
C VAL A 148 -11.04 7.35 -7.76
N THR A 149 -11.97 6.48 -8.15
CA THR A 149 -12.43 5.35 -7.34
C THR A 149 -11.88 4.08 -7.96
N LEU A 150 -11.14 3.28 -7.18
CA LEU A 150 -10.70 1.94 -7.57
C LEU A 150 -11.54 0.89 -6.85
N THR A 151 -11.94 -0.15 -7.59
CA THR A 151 -12.70 -1.29 -7.10
C THR A 151 -12.03 -2.63 -7.45
N PRO A 152 -12.27 -3.70 -6.68
CA PRO A 152 -11.74 -5.01 -6.95
C PRO A 152 -12.26 -5.58 -8.27
N LYS A 153 -11.40 -6.37 -8.88
CA LYS A 153 -11.81 -7.38 -9.86
C LYS A 153 -12.48 -8.55 -9.13
N SER A 154 -13.20 -9.38 -9.87
CA SER A 154 -13.92 -10.53 -9.29
C SER A 154 -13.03 -11.47 -8.47
N TRP A 155 -11.76 -11.64 -8.87
CA TRP A 155 -10.82 -12.57 -8.26
C TRP A 155 -10.09 -12.04 -7.01
N ASN A 156 -10.03 -10.73 -6.78
CA ASN A 156 -9.42 -10.11 -5.58
C ASN A 156 -10.41 -9.34 -4.71
N ARG A 157 -11.71 -9.59 -4.90
CA ARG A 157 -12.75 -8.98 -4.08
C ARG A 157 -12.66 -9.44 -2.62
N THR A 158 -12.47 -10.73 -2.39
CA THR A 158 -12.38 -11.31 -1.05
C THR A 158 -10.93 -11.44 -0.64
N LEU A 159 -10.56 -10.82 0.46
CA LEU A 159 -9.21 -10.86 1.02
C LEU A 159 -9.27 -11.53 2.39
N ALA A 160 -8.43 -12.54 2.61
CA ALA A 160 -8.27 -13.13 3.94
C ALA A 160 -7.42 -12.21 4.83
N ALA A 161 -7.48 -12.42 6.14
CA ALA A 161 -6.59 -11.72 7.06
C ALA A 161 -5.12 -12.04 6.73
N GLY A 162 -4.26 -11.02 6.76
CA GLY A 162 -2.84 -11.12 6.40
C GLY A 162 -2.58 -11.15 4.89
N THR A 163 -3.61 -11.08 4.03
CA THR A 163 -3.40 -10.99 2.58
C THR A 163 -2.98 -9.58 2.18
N GLN A 164 -2.04 -9.51 1.24
CA GLN A 164 -1.62 -8.27 0.60
C GLN A 164 -1.87 -8.37 -0.91
N ILE A 165 -2.43 -7.31 -1.48
CA ILE A 165 -2.55 -7.15 -2.94
C ILE A 165 -1.93 -5.83 -3.35
N VAL A 166 -1.45 -5.75 -4.58
CA VAL A 166 -0.89 -4.52 -5.13
C VAL A 166 -1.68 -4.16 -6.38
N ALA A 167 -2.44 -3.07 -6.29
CA ALA A 167 -3.07 -2.45 -7.45
C ALA A 167 -2.13 -1.40 -8.04
N GLY A 168 -2.23 -1.15 -9.33
CA GLY A 168 -1.41 -0.10 -9.94
C GLY A 168 -2.16 0.78 -10.93
N LEU A 169 -1.56 1.95 -11.17
CA LEU A 169 -2.10 3.05 -11.92
C LEU A 169 -1.03 3.63 -12.83
N ARG A 170 -1.42 4.02 -14.05
CA ARG A 170 -0.65 4.96 -14.87
C ARG A 170 -1.39 6.29 -14.90
N VAL A 171 -0.68 7.32 -14.51
CA VAL A 171 -1.20 8.68 -14.36
C VAL A 171 -0.55 9.59 -15.40
N THR A 172 -1.37 10.41 -16.03
CA THR A 172 -0.95 11.55 -16.85
C THR A 172 -1.08 12.81 -16.00
N GLY A 173 -0.04 13.62 -15.97
CA GLY A 173 0.13 14.75 -15.05
C GLY A 173 1.18 14.47 -13.96
N THR A 174 1.53 15.50 -13.19
CA THR A 174 2.58 15.44 -12.16
C THR A 174 2.04 15.52 -10.73
N GLY A 175 0.74 15.77 -10.56
CA GLY A 175 0.11 15.90 -9.26
C GLY A 175 -0.17 14.55 -8.61
N GLN A 176 0.27 14.39 -7.36
CA GLN A 176 -0.02 13.24 -6.50
C GLN A 176 -1.39 13.40 -5.82
N PRO A 177 -1.99 12.32 -5.27
CA PRO A 177 -3.28 12.43 -4.60
C PRO A 177 -3.18 13.30 -3.35
N LEU A 178 -4.06 14.29 -3.23
CA LEU A 178 -4.24 15.14 -2.06
C LEU A 178 -4.83 14.38 -0.88
N THR A 179 -5.71 13.42 -1.19
CA THR A 179 -6.32 12.52 -0.22
C THR A 179 -6.38 11.11 -0.77
N CYS A 180 -6.27 10.14 0.13
CA CYS A 180 -6.40 8.72 -0.16
C CYS A 180 -7.19 8.08 0.98
N ALA A 181 -8.22 7.32 0.64
CA ALA A 181 -9.02 6.57 1.61
C ALA A 181 -9.33 5.16 1.09
N ILE A 182 -9.29 4.16 1.97
CA ILE A 182 -9.69 2.78 1.72
C ILE A 182 -10.88 2.42 2.60
N ASN A 183 -12.03 2.10 2.00
CA ASN A 183 -13.30 1.84 2.72
C ASN A 183 -13.64 2.95 3.75
N GLY A 184 -13.31 4.21 3.43
CA GLY A 184 -13.52 5.37 4.31
C GLY A 184 -12.41 5.60 5.36
N THR A 185 -11.43 4.71 5.49
CA THR A 185 -10.25 4.91 6.36
C THR A 185 -9.14 5.62 5.58
N PRO A 186 -8.48 6.65 6.12
CA PRO A 186 -7.35 7.28 5.43
C PRO A 186 -6.22 6.28 5.15
N CYS A 187 -5.56 6.45 4.00
CA CYS A 187 -4.37 5.67 3.68
C CYS A 187 -3.21 6.01 4.61
N ALA A 188 -2.29 5.05 4.76
CA ALA A 188 -1.11 5.14 5.61
C ALA A 188 0.15 5.55 4.84
#